data_AF-A0A2N2XD03-F1
#
_entry.id   AF-A0A2N2XD03-F1
#
_cell.length_a   1.000
_cell.length_b   1.000
_cell.length_c   1.000
_cell.angle_alpha   90.00
_cell.angle_beta   90.00
_cell.angle_gamma   90.00
#
_symmetry.space_group_name_H-M   'P 1'
#
loop_
_entity.id
_entity.type
_entity.pdbx_description
1 polymer ?
#
loop_
_entity_poly.entity_id
_entity_poly.type
_entity_poly.pdbx_seq_one_letter_code
_entity_poly.pdbx_strand_id
1 'polypeptide(L)'
;MKKLIGIGLIILLSFSFFGCGASKVKAQTEHPFKVLEATYANSVGEQPDLVVTTLKITINNPEIILDSVYFRTNGAPLKRVESNVNSLFTGSFITSKTPHDYILDSDPKEEFGNKPPVKISKTPFELKDNEAVVSYFYKCKIHYYKILEMKENMLKDE
;
A
#
# COMPACT_ATOMS: atom_id res chain seq x y z
N MET A 1 -33.93 39.24 -49.31
CA MET A 1 -32.74 39.72 -50.05
C MET A 1 -31.86 40.54 -49.12
N LYS A 2 -30.53 40.34 -49.19
CA LYS A 2 -29.42 41.06 -48.50
C LYS A 2 -29.33 40.75 -46.98
N LYS A 3 -28.48 39.86 -46.47
CA LYS A 3 -26.99 39.76 -46.38
C LYS A 3 -26.30 40.97 -45.74
N LEU A 4 -25.83 40.78 -44.49
CA LEU A 4 -24.69 41.42 -43.79
C LEU A 4 -24.35 40.43 -42.64
N ILE A 5 -23.45 39.42 -42.72
CA ILE A 5 -21.99 39.40 -42.90
C ILE A 5 -21.27 40.56 -42.18
N GLY A 6 -20.59 40.24 -41.07
CA GLY A 6 -19.72 41.18 -40.35
C GLY A 6 -19.19 40.65 -39.01
N ILE A 7 -18.29 39.68 -39.06
CA ILE A 7 -17.07 39.50 -38.25
C ILE A 7 -17.15 39.80 -36.73
N GLY A 8 -16.98 38.74 -35.94
CA GLY A 8 -16.69 38.81 -34.51
C GLY A 8 -16.19 37.47 -33.98
N LEU A 9 -15.10 36.96 -34.56
CA LEU A 9 -14.36 35.80 -34.06
C LEU A 9 -13.63 36.19 -32.77
N ILE A 10 -14.36 36.37 -31.67
CA ILE A 10 -13.76 36.49 -30.34
C ILE A 10 -13.74 35.09 -29.75
N ILE A 11 -12.53 34.53 -29.83
CA ILE A 11 -12.05 33.34 -29.15
C ILE A 11 -12.37 33.50 -27.65
N LEU A 12 -13.46 32.90 -27.20
CA LEU A 12 -13.62 32.56 -25.79
C LEU A 12 -13.25 31.09 -25.67
N LEU A 13 -11.93 30.84 -25.64
CA LEU A 13 -11.37 29.57 -25.19
C LEU A 13 -11.64 29.49 -23.68
N SER A 14 -12.89 29.19 -23.31
CA SER A 14 -13.22 28.86 -21.93
C SER A 14 -12.49 27.55 -21.62
N PHE A 15 -11.38 27.72 -20.91
CA PHE A 15 -10.57 26.70 -20.27
C PHE A 15 -11.47 25.61 -19.69
N SER A 16 -11.58 24.48 -20.38
CA SER A 16 -12.11 23.25 -19.80
C SER A 16 -11.10 22.82 -18.73
N PHE A 17 -11.32 23.23 -17.48
CA PHE A 17 -10.68 22.58 -16.34
C PHE A 17 -11.18 21.13 -16.32
N PHE A 18 -10.43 20.25 -16.96
CA PHE A 18 -10.44 18.83 -16.63
C PHE A 18 -9.90 18.69 -15.20
N GLY A 19 -10.79 18.86 -14.23
CA GLY A 19 -10.57 18.44 -12.85
C GLY A 19 -10.58 16.91 -12.81
N CYS A 20 -9.48 16.29 -13.20
CA CYS A 20 -9.26 14.86 -12.99
C CYS A 20 -8.87 14.62 -11.53
N GLY A 21 -9.68 13.81 -10.83
CA GLY A 21 -9.14 12.87 -9.85
C GLY A 21 -9.10 13.30 -8.38
N ALA A 22 -10.22 13.70 -7.81
CA ALA A 22 -10.49 13.36 -6.41
C ALA A 22 -11.67 12.39 -6.37
N SER A 23 -11.44 11.17 -6.86
CA SER A 23 -12.27 10.04 -6.50
C SER A 23 -12.13 9.87 -5.00
N LYS A 24 -12.98 10.53 -4.21
CA LYS A 24 -13.27 10.07 -2.86
C LYS A 24 -13.68 8.62 -3.07
N VAL A 25 -12.80 7.70 -2.69
CA VAL A 25 -13.10 6.27 -2.65
C VAL A 25 -14.38 6.22 -1.85
N LYS A 26 -15.52 6.02 -2.55
CA LYS A 26 -16.78 5.72 -1.88
C LYS A 26 -16.47 4.42 -1.17
N ALA A 27 -16.20 4.49 0.13
CA ALA A 27 -16.01 3.33 0.96
C ALA A 27 -17.19 2.42 0.66
N GLN A 28 -16.94 1.29 0.03
CA GLN A 28 -17.96 0.28 -0.18
C GLN A 28 -18.35 -0.17 1.21
N THR A 29 -19.51 0.28 1.68
CA THR A 29 -19.92 0.15 3.08
C THR A 29 -20.21 -1.29 3.50
N GLU A 30 -20.17 -2.26 2.58
CA GLU A 30 -20.36 -3.68 2.89
C GLU A 30 -19.30 -4.52 2.19
N HIS A 31 -18.22 -4.81 2.92
CA HIS A 31 -17.23 -5.80 2.53
C HIS A 31 -17.75 -7.21 2.86
N PRO A 32 -17.43 -8.25 2.06
CA PRO A 32 -17.93 -9.61 2.27
C PRO A 32 -17.29 -10.32 3.47
N PHE A 33 -16.54 -9.61 4.31
CA PHE A 33 -15.87 -10.13 5.49
C PHE A 33 -15.70 -9.02 6.54
N LYS A 34 -15.38 -9.45 7.76
CA LYS A 34 -14.88 -8.61 8.85
C LYS A 34 -13.48 -9.07 9.22
N VAL A 35 -12.60 -8.11 9.50
CA VAL A 35 -11.31 -8.38 10.12
C VAL A 35 -11.56 -8.65 11.61
N LEU A 36 -11.23 -9.85 12.05
CA LEU A 36 -11.35 -10.29 13.45
C LEU A 36 -10.12 -9.87 14.25
N GLU A 37 -8.95 -10.01 13.64
CA GLU A 37 -7.67 -9.69 14.25
C GLU A 37 -6.68 -9.25 13.17
N ALA A 38 -5.85 -8.26 13.49
CA ALA A 38 -4.76 -7.83 12.65
C ALA A 38 -3.56 -7.44 13.52
N THR A 39 -2.45 -8.14 13.34
CA THR A 39 -1.24 -7.96 14.14
C THR A 39 0.00 -7.82 13.26
N TYR A 40 1.05 -7.22 13.81
CA TYR A 40 2.38 -7.23 13.22
C TYR A 40 3.43 -7.54 14.29
N ALA A 41 4.56 -8.12 13.87
CA ALA A 41 5.72 -8.31 14.72
C ALA A 41 6.99 -8.04 13.91
N ASN A 42 8.00 -7.47 14.56
CA ASN A 42 9.32 -7.26 13.97
C ASN A 42 10.30 -8.29 14.53
N SER A 43 11.10 -8.90 13.65
CA SER A 43 12.21 -9.77 14.03
C SER A 43 13.49 -9.34 13.33
N VAL A 44 14.63 -9.75 13.87
CA VAL A 44 15.92 -9.58 13.19
C VAL A 44 15.92 -10.49 11.95
N GLY A 45 16.34 -9.94 10.81
CA GLY A 45 16.53 -10.71 9.59
C GLY A 45 17.81 -11.57 9.65
N GLU A 46 18.12 -12.25 8.55
CA GLU A 46 19.35 -13.05 8.46
C GLU A 46 20.62 -12.21 8.67
N GLN A 47 20.56 -10.92 8.34
CA GLN A 47 21.60 -9.94 8.63
C GLN A 47 21.14 -9.02 9.79
N PRO A 48 22.05 -8.64 10.71
CA PRO A 48 21.70 -7.83 11.90
C PRO A 48 20.99 -6.50 11.59
N ASP A 49 21.31 -5.92 10.42
CA ASP A 49 20.79 -4.64 9.95
C ASP A 49 19.44 -4.76 9.26
N LEU A 50 18.98 -5.98 8.97
CA LEU A 50 17.67 -6.22 8.38
C LEU A 50 16.62 -6.46 9.46
N VAL A 51 15.45 -5.87 9.28
CA VAL A 51 14.24 -6.13 10.07
C VAL A 51 13.23 -6.80 9.17
N VAL A 52 12.76 -7.96 9.59
CA VAL A 52 11.63 -8.64 8.98
C VAL A 52 10.38 -8.22 9.74
N THR A 53 9.45 -7.56 9.07
CA THR A 53 8.12 -7.29 9.62
C THR A 53 7.16 -8.35 9.10
N THR A 54 6.58 -9.13 10.01
CA THR A 54 5.56 -10.14 9.71
C THR A 54 4.19 -9.63 10.12
N LEU A 55 3.20 -9.74 9.24
CA LEU A 55 1.83 -9.33 9.47
C LEU A 55 0.91 -10.55 9.48
N LYS A 56 -0.04 -10.59 10.41
CA LYS A 56 -1.08 -11.62 10.49
C LYS A 56 -2.45 -10.98 10.46
N ILE A 57 -3.33 -11.45 9.60
CA ILE A 57 -4.68 -10.92 9.43
C ILE A 57 -5.68 -12.07 9.42
N THR A 58 -6.62 -12.05 10.35
CA THR A 58 -7.68 -13.05 10.48
C THR A 58 -9.00 -12.45 10.04
N ILE A 59 -9.71 -13.12 9.14
CA ILE A 59 -11.05 -12.71 8.67
C ILE A 59 -12.09 -13.81 8.93
N ASN A 60 -13.35 -13.40 9.08
CA ASN A 60 -14.48 -14.31 9.36
C ASN A 60 -15.14 -14.91 8.11
N ASN A 61 -14.47 -14.87 6.95
CA ASN A 61 -15.00 -15.43 5.71
C ASN A 61 -13.92 -16.25 4.98
N PRO A 62 -14.03 -17.59 4.96
CA PRO A 62 -13.06 -18.46 4.32
C PRO A 62 -13.11 -18.45 2.79
N GLU A 63 -14.18 -17.94 2.18
CA GLU A 63 -14.30 -17.83 0.73
C GLU A 63 -13.48 -16.65 0.16
N ILE A 64 -13.17 -15.65 0.99
CA ILE A 64 -12.41 -14.47 0.57
C ILE A 64 -10.91 -14.74 0.66
N ILE A 65 -10.20 -14.52 -0.44
CA ILE A 65 -8.74 -14.58 -0.51
C ILE A 65 -8.21 -13.14 -0.50
N LEU A 66 -7.47 -12.80 0.56
CA LEU A 66 -6.67 -11.57 0.58
C LEU A 66 -5.43 -11.77 -0.31
N ASP A 67 -5.15 -10.78 -1.13
CA ASP A 67 -4.09 -10.82 -2.16
C ASP A 67 -2.81 -10.14 -1.67
N SER A 68 -2.91 -8.87 -1.27
CA SER A 68 -1.76 -8.08 -0.81
C SER A 68 -2.13 -7.25 0.41
N VAL A 69 -1.14 -6.92 1.23
CA VAL A 69 -1.23 -5.96 2.33
C VAL A 69 -0.28 -4.80 2.08
N TYR A 70 -0.75 -3.60 2.39
CA TYR A 70 0.01 -2.36 2.40
C TYR A 70 0.03 -1.86 3.85
N PHE A 71 1.20 -1.75 4.44
CA PHE A 71 1.39 -1.32 5.82
C PHE A 71 2.55 -0.33 5.87
N ARG A 72 2.27 0.88 6.36
CA ARG A 72 3.20 2.02 6.27
C ARG A 72 3.63 2.26 4.82
N THR A 73 4.92 2.32 4.56
CA THR A 73 5.48 2.51 3.22
C THR A 73 5.65 1.22 2.44
N ASN A 74 5.37 0.04 3.02
CA ASN A 74 5.68 -1.25 2.41
C ASN A 74 4.42 -1.98 1.93
N GLY A 75 4.58 -2.80 0.90
CA GLY A 75 3.57 -3.74 0.42
C GLY A 75 4.12 -5.15 0.39
N ALA A 76 3.28 -6.15 0.68
CA ALA A 76 3.64 -7.56 0.62
C ALA A 76 2.45 -8.40 0.15
N PRO A 77 2.69 -9.51 -0.59
CA PRO A 77 1.65 -10.48 -0.86
C PRO A 77 1.22 -11.19 0.43
N LEU A 78 -0.06 -11.55 0.52
CA LEU A 78 -0.62 -12.33 1.60
C LEU A 78 -0.75 -13.79 1.19
N LYS A 79 -0.37 -14.69 2.10
CA LYS A 79 -0.54 -16.14 1.95
C LYS A 79 -1.51 -16.63 3.00
N ARG A 80 -2.51 -17.41 2.60
CA ARG A 80 -3.42 -18.07 3.55
C ARG A 80 -2.67 -19.21 4.25
N VAL A 81 -2.68 -19.21 5.57
CA VAL A 81 -2.03 -20.24 6.42
C VAL A 81 -3.06 -21.19 7.02
N GLU A 82 -4.25 -20.68 7.34
CA GLU A 82 -5.35 -21.49 7.89
C GLU A 82 -6.67 -21.13 7.23
N SER A 83 -7.55 -22.12 7.08
CA SER A 83 -8.85 -21.98 6.41
C SER A 83 -9.89 -22.87 7.08
N ASN A 84 -10.39 -22.44 8.24
CA ASN A 84 -11.50 -23.09 8.95
C ASN A 84 -12.74 -22.16 8.90
N VAL A 85 -13.41 -21.96 10.04
CA VAL A 85 -14.48 -20.94 10.19
C VAL A 85 -13.94 -19.55 9.91
N ASN A 86 -12.69 -19.30 10.28
CA ASN A 86 -11.94 -18.09 9.98
C ASN A 86 -10.75 -18.43 9.07
N SER A 87 -10.30 -17.44 8.30
CA SER A 87 -9.07 -17.53 7.51
C SER A 87 -7.98 -16.63 8.05
N LEU A 88 -6.81 -17.22 8.30
CA LEU A 88 -5.59 -16.54 8.70
C LEU A 88 -4.69 -16.33 7.48
N PHE A 89 -4.25 -15.11 7.29
CA PHE A 89 -3.31 -14.70 6.25
C PHE A 89 -2.02 -14.17 6.88
N THR A 90 -0.88 -14.49 6.27
CA THR A 90 0.43 -13.98 6.66
C THR A 90 1.09 -13.27 5.48
N GLY A 91 1.78 -12.16 5.76
CA GLY A 91 2.62 -11.46 4.79
C GLY A 91 3.87 -10.95 5.49
N SER A 92 4.94 -10.72 4.74
CA SER A 92 6.16 -10.15 5.31
C SER A 92 6.91 -9.30 4.30
N PHE A 93 7.62 -8.31 4.83
CA PHE A 93 8.56 -7.50 4.08
C PHE A 93 9.81 -7.22 4.92
N ILE A 94 10.90 -6.90 4.24
CA ILE A 94 12.21 -6.65 4.86
C ILE A 94 12.53 -5.17 4.72
N THR A 95 12.97 -4.56 5.81
CA THR A 95 13.48 -3.17 5.83
C THR A 95 14.89 -3.14 6.42
N SER A 96 15.68 -2.13 6.07
CA SER A 96 17.00 -1.90 6.67
C SER A 96 16.88 -0.94 7.84
N LYS A 97 17.58 -1.22 8.96
CA LYS A 97 17.71 -0.28 10.08
C LYS A 97 18.62 0.89 9.74
N THR A 98 19.61 0.66 8.88
CA THR A 98 20.51 1.69 8.41
C THR A 98 19.82 2.47 7.28
N PRO A 99 19.72 3.82 7.37
CA PRO A 99 19.53 4.62 6.17
C PRO A 99 20.67 4.23 5.21
N HIS A 100 20.37 4.10 3.91
CA HIS A 100 21.41 3.72 2.94
C HIS A 100 22.61 4.65 3.14
N ASP A 101 23.74 4.06 3.52
CA ASP A 101 24.98 4.79 3.75
C ASP A 101 25.54 5.12 2.35
N TYR A 102 25.00 6.18 1.75
CA TYR A 102 25.52 6.72 0.52
C TYR A 102 26.85 7.38 0.84
N ILE A 103 27.91 6.85 0.26
CA ILE A 103 29.18 7.57 0.19
C ILE A 103 28.90 8.74 -0.76
N LEU A 104 28.77 9.93 -0.21
CA LEU A 104 28.64 11.18 -0.96
C LEU A 104 30.03 11.82 -0.98
N ASP A 105 30.79 11.54 -2.03
CA ASP A 105 32.16 12.04 -2.19
C ASP A 105 32.23 13.07 -3.32
N SER A 106 33.19 13.97 -3.25
CA SER A 106 33.50 14.93 -4.31
C SER A 106 34.07 14.27 -5.57
N ASP A 107 34.74 13.11 -5.45
CA ASP A 107 35.22 12.32 -6.58
C ASP A 107 34.17 11.24 -6.96
N PRO A 108 33.58 11.30 -8.18
CA PRO A 108 32.60 10.32 -8.64
C PRO A 108 33.08 8.86 -8.65
N LYS A 109 34.39 8.62 -8.61
CA LYS A 109 34.96 7.26 -8.54
C LYS A 109 34.78 6.62 -7.17
N GLU A 110 34.76 7.43 -6.10
CA GLU A 110 34.59 6.94 -4.73
C GLU A 110 33.12 6.60 -4.43
N GLU A 111 32.19 7.08 -5.26
CA GLU A 111 30.78 6.67 -5.23
C GLU A 111 30.52 5.36 -6.01
N PHE A 112 31.53 4.81 -6.70
CA PHE A 112 31.42 3.59 -7.52
C PHE A 112 31.26 2.36 -6.61
N GLY A 113 30.02 2.07 -6.24
CA GLY A 113 29.67 1.02 -5.28
C GLY A 113 28.38 1.32 -4.50
N ASN A 114 27.92 2.58 -4.52
CA ASN A 114 26.61 2.96 -4.01
C ASN A 114 25.53 2.11 -4.69
N LYS A 115 24.81 1.30 -3.90
CA LYS A 115 23.67 0.54 -4.41
C LYS A 115 22.48 1.51 -4.57
N PRO A 116 21.74 1.44 -5.70
CA PRO A 116 20.53 2.22 -5.84
C PRO A 116 19.59 1.87 -4.67
N PRO A 117 18.87 2.86 -4.12
CA PRO A 117 18.01 2.60 -2.99
C PRO A 117 17.02 1.52 -3.40
N VAL A 118 16.85 0.51 -2.55
CA VAL A 118 15.76 -0.46 -2.75
C VAL A 118 14.49 0.36 -2.86
N LYS A 119 13.90 0.44 -4.06
CA LYS A 119 12.67 1.19 -4.29
C LYS A 119 11.59 0.52 -3.45
N ILE A 120 11.36 1.06 -2.26
CA ILE A 120 10.16 0.83 -1.50
C ILE A 120 9.04 1.35 -2.40
N SER A 121 8.24 0.43 -2.94
CA SER A 121 7.07 0.78 -3.75
C SER A 121 6.22 1.73 -2.92
N LYS A 122 6.21 3.02 -3.29
CA LYS A 122 5.39 4.02 -2.61
C LYS A 122 3.95 3.54 -2.74
N THR A 123 3.38 3.12 -1.62
CA THR A 123 2.00 2.67 -1.57
C THR A 123 1.11 3.87 -1.97
N PRO A 124 0.03 3.66 -2.74
CA PRO A 124 -0.87 4.75 -3.13
C PRO A 124 -1.78 5.21 -1.97
N PHE A 125 -1.50 4.77 -0.74
CA PHE A 125 -2.35 4.94 0.42
C PHE A 125 -1.64 5.80 1.46
N GLU A 126 -2.29 6.87 1.90
CA GLU A 126 -1.88 7.60 3.09
C GLU A 126 -2.36 6.81 4.32
N LEU A 127 -1.40 6.18 5.01
CA LEU A 127 -1.63 5.31 6.17
C LEU A 127 -0.90 5.87 7.39
N LYS A 128 -1.56 5.85 8.55
CA LYS A 128 -0.90 6.05 9.84
C LYS A 128 -0.04 4.82 10.19
N ASP A 129 0.84 4.96 11.18
CA ASP A 129 1.81 3.93 11.56
C ASP A 129 1.21 2.58 11.98
N ASN A 130 -0.06 2.59 12.41
CA ASN A 130 -0.84 1.44 12.84
C ASN A 130 -2.00 1.11 11.89
N GLU A 131 -2.06 1.71 10.70
CA GLU A 131 -3.09 1.43 9.70
C GLU A 131 -2.54 0.56 8.57
N ALA A 132 -3.38 -0.32 8.04
CA ALA A 132 -3.05 -1.12 6.86
C ALA A 132 -4.19 -1.08 5.84
N VAL A 133 -3.88 -1.40 4.58
CA VAL A 133 -4.88 -1.68 3.54
C VAL A 133 -4.61 -3.07 2.99
N VAL A 134 -5.66 -3.87 2.83
CA VAL A 134 -5.56 -5.16 2.14
C VAL A 134 -6.31 -5.10 0.81
N SER A 135 -5.72 -5.69 -0.23
CA SER A 135 -6.42 -5.98 -1.48
C SER A 135 -7.04 -7.38 -1.43
N TYR A 136 -8.17 -7.55 -2.10
CA TYR A 136 -8.80 -8.86 -2.28
C TYR A 136 -9.62 -8.88 -3.58
N PHE A 137 -9.78 -10.07 -4.15
CA PHE A 137 -10.65 -10.26 -5.32
C PHE A 137 -12.05 -10.64 -4.87
N TYR A 138 -13.05 -9.92 -5.40
CA TYR A 138 -14.46 -10.25 -5.18
C TYR A 138 -15.26 -9.85 -6.42
N LYS A 139 -16.18 -10.72 -6.87
CA LYS A 139 -17.01 -10.48 -8.06
C LYS A 139 -16.21 -9.99 -9.29
N CYS A 140 -15.10 -10.66 -9.57
CA CYS A 140 -14.18 -10.36 -10.69
C CYS A 140 -13.55 -8.95 -10.67
N LYS A 141 -13.48 -8.30 -9.50
CA LYS A 141 -12.85 -6.99 -9.33
C LYS A 141 -11.90 -7.02 -8.14
N ILE A 142 -10.89 -6.15 -8.19
CA ILE A 142 -10.03 -5.87 -7.03
C ILE A 142 -10.75 -4.89 -6.14
N HIS A 143 -10.78 -5.20 -4.85
CA HIS A 143 -11.32 -4.37 -3.80
C HIS A 143 -10.25 -4.11 -2.74
N TYR A 144 -10.42 -3.02 -1.99
CA TYR A 144 -9.51 -2.63 -0.92
C TYR A 144 -10.28 -2.46 0.39
N TYR A 145 -9.71 -2.96 1.48
CA TYR A 145 -10.25 -2.80 2.84
C TYR A 145 -9.20 -2.11 3.72
N LYS A 146 -9.58 -1.02 4.39
CA LYS A 146 -8.70 -0.31 5.34
C LYS A 146 -8.86 -0.89 6.74
N ILE A 147 -7.78 -1.40 7.29
CA ILE A 147 -7.63 -1.81 8.68
C ILE A 147 -7.16 -0.59 9.46
N LEU A 148 -7.97 -0.13 10.41
CA LEU A 148 -7.70 1.10 11.17
C LEU A 148 -6.70 0.90 12.31
N GLU A 149 -6.51 -0.35 12.75
CA GLU A 149 -5.63 -0.68 13.86
C GLU A 149 -4.96 -2.04 13.64
N MET A 150 -3.63 -1.99 13.54
CA MET A 150 -2.72 -3.12 13.55
C MET A 150 -2.08 -3.18 14.93
N LYS A 151 -2.26 -4.30 15.65
CA LYS A 151 -1.69 -4.47 16.99
C LYS A 151 -0.28 -5.04 16.91
N GLU A 152 0.65 -4.46 17.65
CA GLU A 152 1.99 -5.04 17.78
C GLU A 152 1.92 -6.28 18.65
N ASN A 153 2.30 -7.43 18.08
CA ASN A 153 2.46 -8.66 18.84
C ASN A 153 3.91 -8.69 19.34
N MET A 154 4.10 -8.35 20.61
CA MET A 154 5.39 -8.55 21.27
C MET A 154 5.56 -10.05 21.45
N LEU A 155 6.39 -10.67 20.62
CA LEU A 155 6.92 -12.00 20.91
C LEU A 155 7.62 -11.87 22.26
N LYS A 156 6.98 -12.36 23.32
CA LYS A 156 7.70 -12.77 24.51
C LYS A 156 8.50 -13.96 24.05
N ASP A 157 9.82 -13.81 24.00
CA ASP A 157 10.73 -14.95 23.91
C ASP A 157 10.38 -15.86 25.10
N GLU A 158 9.69 -16.97 24.83
CA GLU A 158 9.51 -18.09 25.77
C GLU A 158 10.70 -19.04 25.69
#